data_AF-A0A2T7G520-F1
#
_entry.id   AF-A0A2T7G520-F1
#
_cell.length_a   1.000
_cell.length_b   1.000
_cell.length_c   1.000
_cell.angle_alpha   90.00
_cell.angle_beta   90.00
_cell.angle_gamma   90.00
#
_symmetry.space_group_name_H-M   'P 1'
#
loop_
_entity.id
_entity.type
_entity.pdbx_description
1 polymer ?
#
loop_
_entity_poly.entity_id
_entity_poly.type
_entity_poly.pdbx_seq_one_letter_code
_entity_poly.pdbx_strand_id
1 'polypeptide(L)'
;MMRNQNHAQAGQNIFMSSVVGLANTVAVIVTFFGAPELWRRTVGYVREVTYQMNGPAWVDIASIAWFGICIFLVFFISRASVGTALIFGGLAIVTRFM
;
A
#
# COMPACT_ATOMS: atom_id res chain seq x y z
N MET A 1 1.90 -32.02 28.68
CA MET A 1 1.03 -31.39 27.66
C MET A 1 1.45 -29.94 27.29
N MET A 2 2.75 -29.60 27.23
CA MET A 2 3.22 -28.19 27.00
C MET A 2 4.22 -28.03 25.83
N ARG A 3 4.16 -28.88 24.79
CA ARG A 3 5.12 -28.82 23.66
C ARG A 3 4.48 -28.57 22.30
N ASN A 4 3.16 -28.77 22.18
CA ASN A 4 2.45 -28.68 20.90
C ASN A 4 1.95 -27.25 20.56
N GLN A 5 1.81 -26.37 21.56
CA GLN A 5 1.36 -24.98 21.35
C GLN A 5 2.45 -24.10 20.69
N ASN A 6 3.72 -24.39 20.96
CA ASN A 6 4.85 -23.62 20.42
C ASN A 6 5.01 -23.80 18.91
N HIS A 7 4.65 -24.97 18.35
CA HIS A 7 4.71 -25.21 16.91
C HIS A 7 3.53 -24.57 16.16
N ALA A 8 2.35 -24.54 16.76
CA ALA A 8 1.18 -23.84 16.19
C ALA A 8 1.40 -22.31 16.17
N GLN A 9 1.94 -21.73 17.25
CA GLN A 9 2.28 -20.29 17.30
C GLN A 9 3.46 -19.93 16.39
N ALA A 10 4.48 -20.80 16.29
CA ALA A 10 5.58 -20.59 15.36
C ALA A 10 5.11 -20.62 13.90
N GLY A 11 4.21 -21.56 13.56
CA GLY A 11 3.56 -21.59 12.24
C GLY A 11 2.75 -20.32 11.97
N GLN A 12 1.98 -19.85 12.96
CA GLN A 12 1.17 -18.62 12.84
C GLN A 12 2.04 -17.36 12.66
N ASN A 13 3.20 -17.27 13.33
CA ASN A 13 4.15 -16.17 13.15
C ASN A 13 4.83 -16.20 11.77
N ILE A 14 5.16 -17.40 11.25
CA ILE A 14 5.71 -17.55 9.90
C ILE A 14 4.66 -17.17 8.85
N PHE A 15 3.42 -17.65 9.00
CA PHE A 15 2.31 -17.29 8.12
C PHE A 15 2.03 -15.79 8.15
N MET A 16 2.00 -15.16 9.34
CA MET A 16 1.79 -13.72 9.46
C MET A 16 2.93 -12.92 8.82
N SER A 17 4.18 -13.35 9.00
CA SER A 17 5.35 -12.74 8.37
C SER A 17 5.30 -12.86 6.83
N SER A 18 4.96 -14.03 6.30
CA SER A 18 4.81 -14.26 4.86
C SER A 18 3.65 -13.47 4.27
N VAL A 19 2.52 -13.34 4.98
CA VAL A 19 1.37 -12.51 4.59
C VAL A 19 1.75 -11.04 4.54
N VAL A 20 2.49 -10.54 5.52
CA VAL A 20 3.00 -9.16 5.52
C VAL A 20 4.00 -8.93 4.38
N GLY A 21 4.89 -9.89 4.13
CA GLY A 21 5.82 -9.86 3.01
C GLY A 21 5.09 -9.77 1.66
N LEU A 22 4.12 -10.66 1.45
CA LEU A 22 3.27 -10.68 0.24
C LEU A 22 2.48 -9.37 0.10
N ALA A 23 1.88 -8.88 1.18
CA ALA A 23 1.12 -7.64 1.18
C ALA A 23 1.98 -6.44 0.77
N ASN A 24 3.22 -6.37 1.25
CA ASN A 24 4.16 -5.32 0.85
C ASN A 24 4.56 -5.47 -0.62
N THR A 25 4.85 -6.68 -1.12
CA THR A 25 5.19 -6.90 -2.54
C THR A 25 4.05 -6.49 -3.46
N VAL A 26 2.81 -6.90 -3.15
CA VAL A 26 1.62 -6.51 -3.92
C VAL A 26 1.39 -5.01 -3.83
N ALA A 27 1.55 -4.40 -2.65
CA ALA A 27 1.44 -2.96 -2.49
C ALA A 27 2.48 -2.21 -3.34
N VAL A 28 3.72 -2.69 -3.46
CA VAL A 28 4.73 -2.10 -4.34
C VAL A 28 4.29 -2.18 -5.80
N ILE A 29 3.78 -3.32 -6.27
CA ILE A 29 3.31 -3.48 -7.65
C ILE A 29 2.15 -2.53 -7.93
N VAL A 30 1.14 -2.49 -7.06
CA VAL A 30 -0.01 -1.58 -7.21
C VAL A 30 0.44 -0.12 -7.15
N THR A 31 1.42 0.22 -6.32
CA THR A 31 1.99 1.57 -6.28
C THR A 31 2.70 1.92 -7.57
N PHE A 32 3.45 0.98 -8.15
CA PHE A 32 4.19 1.21 -9.38
C PHE A 32 3.28 1.54 -10.57
N PHE A 33 2.10 0.91 -10.65
CA PHE A 33 1.12 1.20 -11.70
C PHE A 33 0.14 2.32 -11.33
N GLY A 34 -0.29 2.38 -10.07
CA GLY A 34 -1.31 3.32 -9.59
C GLY A 34 -0.79 4.74 -9.36
N ALA A 35 0.43 4.88 -8.82
CA ALA A 35 1.02 6.20 -8.56
C ALA A 35 1.20 7.07 -9.82
N PRO A 36 1.76 6.58 -10.94
CA PRO A 36 1.92 7.41 -12.14
C PRO A 36 0.58 7.79 -12.78
N GLU A 37 -0.42 6.90 -12.76
CA GLU A 37 -1.76 7.20 -13.27
C GLU A 37 -2.47 8.26 -12.41
N LEU A 38 -2.36 8.14 -11.08
CA LEU A 38 -2.92 9.11 -10.14
C LEU A 38 -2.25 10.48 -10.31
N TRP A 39 -0.92 10.51 -10.42
CA TRP A 39 -0.16 11.74 -10.61
C TRP A 39 -0.52 12.40 -11.94
N ARG A 40 -0.61 11.65 -13.04
CA ARG A 40 -0.95 12.21 -14.37
C ARG A 40 -2.31 12.92 -14.38
N ARG A 41 -3.28 12.44 -13.60
CA ARG A 41 -4.61 13.07 -13.49
C ARG A 41 -4.65 14.26 -12.54
N THR A 42 -3.83 14.26 -11.49
CA THR A 42 -3.91 15.25 -10.40
C THR A 42 -2.84 16.35 -10.46
N VAL A 43 -1.76 16.14 -11.21
CA VAL A 43 -0.65 17.10 -11.33
C VAL A 43 -1.09 18.45 -11.90
N GLY A 44 -2.06 18.49 -12.81
CA GLY A 44 -2.57 19.74 -13.38
C GLY A 44 -3.18 20.66 -12.32
N TYR A 45 -3.97 20.10 -11.41
CA TYR A 45 -4.56 20.86 -10.29
C TYR A 45 -3.47 21.39 -9.34
N VAL A 46 -2.48 20.56 -9.00
CA VAL A 46 -1.39 20.97 -8.10
C VAL A 46 -0.52 22.05 -8.71
N ARG A 47 -0.23 21.94 -10.01
CA ARG A 47 0.52 22.96 -10.76
C ARG A 47 -0.23 24.29 -10.77
N GLU A 48 -1.54 24.27 -11.01
CA GLU A 48 -2.38 25.47 -11.02
C GLU A 48 -2.42 26.16 -9.64
N VAL A 49 -2.67 25.40 -8.57
CA VAL A 49 -2.69 25.94 -7.20
C VAL A 49 -1.33 26.51 -6.81
N THR A 50 -0.24 25.82 -7.16
CA THR A 50 1.12 26.29 -6.85
C THR A 50 1.45 27.56 -7.63
N TYR A 51 1.04 27.63 -8.90
CA TYR A 51 1.24 28.81 -9.74
C TYR A 51 0.52 30.03 -9.16
N GLN A 52 -0.72 29.86 -8.67
CA GLN A 52 -1.51 30.93 -8.07
C GLN A 52 -0.97 31.40 -6.71
N MET A 53 -0.46 30.49 -5.88
CA MET A 53 -0.03 30.80 -4.51
C MET A 53 1.43 31.21 -4.39
N ASN A 54 2.34 30.53 -5.10
CA ASN A 54 3.78 30.65 -4.93
C ASN A 54 4.49 31.17 -6.19
N GLY A 55 3.77 31.28 -7.31
CA GLY A 55 4.33 31.70 -8.59
C GLY A 55 5.05 30.59 -9.37
N PRO A 56 5.47 30.88 -10.61
CA PRO A 56 5.95 29.88 -11.57
C PRO A 56 7.21 29.11 -11.13
N ALA A 57 8.07 29.72 -10.31
CA ALA A 57 9.33 29.09 -9.90
C ALA A 57 9.14 27.82 -9.05
N TRP A 58 8.00 27.69 -8.36
CA TRP A 58 7.74 26.58 -7.44
C TRP A 58 6.95 25.43 -8.06
N VAL A 59 6.42 25.61 -9.27
CA VAL A 59 5.51 24.66 -9.93
C VAL A 59 6.17 23.31 -10.18
N ASP A 60 7.43 23.29 -10.63
CA ASP A 60 8.14 22.03 -10.90
C ASP A 60 8.52 21.31 -9.59
N ILE A 61 8.95 22.05 -8.56
CA ILE A 61 9.25 21.47 -7.25
C ILE A 61 7.99 20.84 -6.64
N ALA A 62 6.86 21.54 -6.69
CA ALA A 62 5.57 21.02 -6.21
C ALA A 62 5.11 19.80 -7.01
N SER A 63 5.34 19.78 -8.33
CA SER A 63 5.01 18.66 -9.20
C SER A 63 5.77 17.38 -8.83
N ILE A 64 7.06 17.51 -8.47
CA ILE A 64 7.91 16.39 -8.04
C ILE A 64 7.55 15.94 -6.63
N ALA A 65 7.35 16.89 -5.70
CA ALA A 65 6.89 16.59 -4.35
C ALA A 65 5.55 15.84 -4.36
N TRP A 66 4.61 16.26 -5.22
CA TRP A 66 3.32 15.59 -5.38
C TRP A 66 3.44 14.16 -5.94
N PHE A 67 4.40 13.90 -6.82
CA PHE A 67 4.69 12.55 -7.31
C PHE A 67 5.09 11.62 -6.15
N GLY A 68 6.00 12.09 -5.28
CA GLY A 68 6.38 11.36 -4.07
C GLY A 68 5.19 11.09 -3.16
N ILE A 69 4.34 12.10 -2.93
CA ILE A 69 3.12 11.95 -2.12
C ILE A 69 2.18 10.89 -2.72
N CYS A 70 1.95 10.91 -4.04
CA CYS A 70 1.12 9.92 -4.71
C CYS A 70 1.64 8.49 -4.53
N ILE A 71 2.96 8.29 -4.62
CA ILE A 71 3.60 6.99 -4.35
C ILE A 71 3.31 6.52 -2.92
N PHE A 72 3.56 7.36 -1.93
CA PHE A 72 3.30 6.98 -0.53
C PHE A 72 1.82 6.71 -0.28
N LEU A 73 0.93 7.53 -0.82
CA LEU A 73 -0.50 7.42 -0.62
C LEU A 73 -1.04 6.09 -1.18
N VAL A 74 -0.67 5.75 -2.41
CA VAL A 74 -1.06 4.47 -3.04
C VAL A 74 -0.44 3.28 -2.32
N PHE A 75 0.80 3.39 -1.84
CA PHE A 75 1.48 2.33 -1.09
C PHE A 75 0.79 2.04 0.25
N PHE A 76 0.49 3.07 1.03
CA PHE A 76 -0.18 2.90 2.32
C PHE A 76 -1.61 2.37 2.16
N ILE A 77 -2.38 2.87 1.18
CA ILE A 77 -3.72 2.36 0.89
C ILE A 77 -3.65 0.89 0.45
N SER A 78 -2.77 0.56 -0.50
CA SER A 78 -2.64 -0.80 -1.00
C SER A 78 -2.24 -1.76 0.11
N ARG A 79 -1.29 -1.38 0.97
CA ARG A 79 -0.89 -2.19 2.12
C ARG A 79 -2.04 -2.39 3.11
N ALA A 80 -2.82 -1.35 3.39
CA ALA A 80 -3.96 -1.43 4.31
C ALA A 80 -5.06 -2.35 3.76
N SER A 81 -5.40 -2.23 2.48
CA SER A 81 -6.43 -3.05 1.82
C SER A 81 -6.00 -4.50 1.63
N VAL A 82 -4.73 -4.76 1.29
CA VAL A 82 -4.22 -6.13 1.09
C VAL A 82 -4.08 -6.86 2.43
N GLY A 83 -3.71 -6.16 3.51
CA GLY A 83 -3.67 -6.73 4.85
C GLY A 83 -5.04 -7.21 5.33
N THR A 84 -6.08 -6.40 5.15
CA THR A 84 -7.45 -6.81 5.51
C THR A 84 -7.97 -7.90 4.59
N ALA A 85 -7.76 -7.80 3.27
CA ALA A 85 -8.20 -8.81 2.31
C ALA A 85 -7.54 -10.18 2.53
N LEU A 86 -6.27 -10.24 2.93
CA LEU A 86 -5.59 -11.51 3.24
C LEU A 86 -6.09 -12.14 4.54
N ILE A 87 -6.39 -11.34 5.57
CA ILE A 87 -6.92 -11.85 6.84
C ILE A 87 -8.35 -12.38 6.63
N PHE A 88 -9.23 -11.59 6.00
CA PHE A 88 -10.61 -12.00 5.75
C PHE A 88 -10.71 -13.09 4.68
N GLY A 89 -9.91 -13.02 3.62
CA GLY A 89 -9.83 -14.05 2.58
C GLY A 89 -9.25 -15.37 3.10
N GLY A 90 -8.20 -15.31 3.93
CA GLY A 90 -7.65 -16.48 4.59
C GLY A 90 -8.65 -17.16 5.52
N LEU A 91 -9.38 -16.38 6.32
CA LEU A 91 -10.46 -16.88 7.17
C LEU A 91 -11.60 -17.50 6.35
N ALA A 92 -12.00 -16.88 5.24
CA ALA A 92 -13.06 -17.37 4.35
C ALA A 92 -12.70 -18.68 3.62
N ILE A 93 -11.41 -18.88 3.30
CA ILE A 93 -10.93 -20.15 2.73
C ILE A 93 -10.93 -21.24 3.80
N VAL A 94 -10.43 -20.93 5.01
CA VAL A 94 -10.41 -21.89 6.12
C VAL A 94 -11.82 -22.35 6.50
N THR A 95 -12.79 -21.44 6.58
CA THR A 95 -14.19 -21.80 6.87
C THR A 95 -14.88 -22.57 5.75
N ARG A 96 -14.35 -22.56 4.52
CA ARG A 96 -14.87 -23.38 3.42
C ARG A 96 -14.34 -24.82 3.46
N PHE A 97 -13.19 -25.05 4.06
CA PHE A 97 -12.53 -26.36 4.14
C PHE A 97 -12.63 -27.01 5.54
N MET A 98 -13.32 -26.37 6.49
CA MET A 98 -13.80 -26.95 7.76
C MET A 98 -15.26 -27.36 7.62
#